data_AF-A0AA89C1C2-F1
#
_entry.id   AF-A0AA89C1C2-F1
#
_cell.length_a   1.000
_cell.length_b   1.000
_cell.length_c   1.000
_cell.angle_alpha   90.00
_cell.angle_beta   90.00
_cell.angle_gamma   90.00
#
_symmetry.space_group_name_H-M   'P 1'
#
loop_
_entity.id
_entity.type
_entity.pdbx_description
1 polymer ?
#
loop_
_entity_poly.entity_id
_entity_poly.type
_entity_poly.pdbx_seq_one_letter_code
_entity_poly.pdbx_strand_id
1 'polypeptide(L)'
;MALGHTVILLLLFGCHLVSSQTVKSGCSYDGTAGAIGVFSCDFTLVTFPISYSEFNNPRAQRLRIYKIDGELKASGPKTFSGFASMTTLDPDYTAYLELECSTGATPGALILSSGTFVDMGHLQELYIKNCLLEAGLPSFVFINLNSLHILTMEGGKIEATYGDSLSSFSIDKTSTLNKPRAILNLTNIDIIGGTFASGFFYPLTEVETIILSNNGITSFDRSEFSQNTQVQTLVLRDNGFTTLPNNMFEGLNSLERVDVSGTGWDCSCDALWFVPVAVDANFTISDSLSCYDAASNGTKNGVTYYHENCVTYDICSGIKGIIIDNYCHKWFEILFYILLWITFIIALTALIMICYIRHVLMTERDKLNAKRAKAWNKIQEVLKEGVNGNQKPPAATGPPKQLKW
;
A
#
# COMPACT_ATOMS: atom_id res chain seq x y z
N MET A 1 -27.19 3.10 85.18
CA MET A 1 -26.52 2.29 84.15
C MET A 1 -27.51 1.90 83.03
N ALA A 2 -28.23 2.86 82.44
CA ALA A 2 -29.31 2.58 81.49
C ALA A 2 -29.45 3.69 80.42
N LEU A 3 -28.34 4.24 79.94
CA LEU A 3 -28.33 5.24 78.85
C LEU A 3 -27.26 4.98 77.78
N GLY A 4 -26.47 3.90 77.91
CA GLY A 4 -25.35 3.59 77.00
C GLY A 4 -25.65 2.58 75.90
N HIS A 5 -26.82 1.93 75.89
CA HIS A 5 -27.13 0.87 74.90
C HIS A 5 -28.06 1.34 73.77
N THR A 6 -28.79 2.44 73.95
CA THR A 6 -29.72 2.96 72.92
C THR A 6 -29.01 3.81 71.85
N VAL A 7 -27.81 4.34 72.14
CA VAL A 7 -27.04 5.14 71.18
C VAL A 7 -26.21 4.26 70.23
N ILE A 8 -25.82 3.05 70.66
CA ILE A 8 -25.04 2.12 69.82
C ILE A 8 -25.93 1.42 68.78
N LEU A 9 -27.23 1.22 69.06
CA LEU A 9 -28.17 0.69 68.06
C LEU A 9 -28.58 1.72 66.98
N LEU A 10 -28.47 3.02 67.26
CA LEU A 10 -28.76 4.09 66.29
C LEU A 10 -27.55 4.42 65.39
N LEU A 11 -26.31 4.17 65.86
CA LEU A 11 -25.10 4.34 65.04
C LEU A 11 -24.81 3.13 64.14
N LEU A 12 -25.35 1.95 64.42
CA LEU A 12 -25.27 0.78 63.53
C LEU A 12 -26.35 0.75 62.43
N PHE A 13 -27.37 1.62 62.52
CA PHE A 13 -28.36 1.81 61.45
C PHE A 13 -28.02 2.95 60.46
N GLY A 14 -26.92 3.68 60.70
CA GLY A 14 -26.52 4.85 59.91
C GLY A 14 -25.55 4.59 58.76
N CYS A 15 -25.16 3.33 58.48
CA CYS A 15 -24.11 3.03 57.49
C CYS A 15 -24.47 1.92 56.48
N HIS A 16 -25.76 1.66 56.26
CA HIS A 16 -26.22 0.83 55.14
C HIS A 16 -27.40 1.49 54.41
N LEU A 17 -27.23 2.75 54.00
CA LEU A 17 -27.80 3.17 52.72
C LEU A 17 -26.83 2.71 51.62
N VAL A 18 -26.66 1.40 51.49
CA VAL A 18 -26.22 0.85 50.21
C VAL A 18 -27.37 1.18 49.30
N SER A 19 -27.20 2.16 48.41
CA SER A 19 -28.11 2.31 47.28
C SER A 19 -28.42 0.92 46.75
N SER A 20 -29.69 0.49 46.75
CA SER A 20 -30.05 -0.79 46.17
C SER A 20 -29.59 -0.78 44.71
N GLN A 21 -28.52 -1.51 44.42
CA GLN A 21 -28.06 -1.71 43.05
C GLN A 21 -29.21 -2.47 42.36
N THR A 22 -29.91 -1.80 41.46
CA THR A 22 -30.95 -2.45 40.67
C THR A 22 -30.34 -2.84 39.35
N VAL A 23 -30.32 -4.14 39.10
CA VAL A 23 -29.92 -4.74 37.84
C VAL A 23 -31.18 -5.32 37.19
N LYS A 24 -31.35 -5.07 35.91
CA LYS A 24 -32.44 -5.63 35.09
C LYS A 24 -32.46 -7.16 35.21
N SER A 25 -33.66 -7.74 35.35
CA SER A 25 -33.83 -9.20 35.34
C SER A 25 -33.25 -9.82 34.07
N GLY A 26 -32.48 -10.90 34.23
CA GLY A 26 -31.72 -11.54 33.14
C GLY A 26 -30.35 -10.89 32.88
N CYS A 27 -30.01 -9.82 33.60
CA CYS A 27 -28.69 -9.18 33.56
C CYS A 27 -27.93 -9.38 34.88
N SER A 28 -26.62 -9.28 34.78
CA SER A 28 -25.66 -9.33 35.88
C SER A 28 -24.68 -8.16 35.75
N TYR A 29 -24.08 -7.75 36.87
CA TYR A 29 -23.09 -6.69 36.90
C TYR A 29 -21.72 -7.29 37.22
N ASP A 30 -20.73 -7.01 36.38
CA ASP A 30 -19.35 -7.40 36.62
C ASP A 30 -18.58 -6.26 37.31
N GLY A 31 -18.09 -6.54 38.51
CA GLY A 31 -17.28 -5.62 39.33
C GLY A 31 -15.80 -6.00 39.39
N THR A 32 -15.35 -6.99 38.61
CA THR A 32 -13.95 -7.47 38.64
C THR A 32 -12.99 -6.50 37.96
N ALA A 33 -11.76 -6.38 38.47
CA ALA A 33 -10.73 -5.52 37.87
C ALA A 33 -10.50 -5.88 36.39
N GLY A 34 -10.76 -4.94 35.47
CA GLY A 34 -10.71 -5.14 34.01
C GLY A 34 -12.08 -5.18 33.32
N ALA A 35 -13.14 -5.61 34.02
CA ALA A 35 -14.53 -5.60 33.56
C ALA A 35 -15.45 -4.76 34.46
N ILE A 36 -14.88 -4.05 35.46
CA ILE A 36 -15.59 -3.16 36.40
C ILE A 36 -16.55 -2.32 35.60
N GLY A 37 -17.85 -2.40 35.88
CA GLY A 37 -18.85 -1.51 35.27
C GLY A 37 -19.56 -2.04 34.03
N VAL A 38 -19.40 -3.31 33.69
CA VAL A 38 -20.10 -3.94 32.56
C VAL A 38 -21.38 -4.64 33.03
N PHE A 39 -22.50 -4.30 32.41
CA PHE A 39 -23.76 -5.04 32.59
C PHE A 39 -23.87 -6.13 31.52
N SER A 40 -23.94 -7.40 31.93
CA SER A 40 -24.04 -8.55 31.03
C SER A 40 -25.43 -9.17 31.10
N CYS A 41 -26.17 -9.11 30.00
CA CYS A 41 -27.55 -9.60 29.85
C CYS A 41 -27.60 -10.86 28.99
N ASP A 42 -28.20 -11.93 29.53
CA ASP A 42 -28.47 -13.14 28.75
C ASP A 42 -29.70 -12.90 27.87
N PHE A 43 -29.53 -12.94 26.54
CA PHE A 43 -30.61 -12.66 25.58
C PHE A 43 -31.82 -13.59 25.74
N THR A 44 -31.62 -14.79 26.28
CA THR A 44 -32.68 -15.79 26.50
C THR A 44 -33.48 -15.54 27.78
N LEU A 45 -32.93 -14.77 28.72
CA LEU A 45 -33.52 -14.52 30.04
C LEU A 45 -33.95 -13.07 30.24
N VAL A 46 -33.34 -12.12 29.52
CA VAL A 46 -33.63 -10.70 29.66
C VAL A 46 -35.02 -10.38 29.12
N THR A 47 -35.79 -9.64 29.90
CA THR A 47 -37.08 -9.11 29.45
C THR A 47 -36.86 -7.82 28.67
N PHE A 48 -37.36 -7.73 27.44
CA PHE A 48 -37.29 -6.51 26.66
C PHE A 48 -38.54 -5.60 26.83
N PRO A 49 -38.45 -4.28 26.58
CA PRO A 49 -37.24 -3.54 26.19
C PRO A 49 -36.21 -3.52 27.32
N ILE A 50 -34.92 -3.48 26.95
CA ILE A 50 -33.87 -3.18 27.92
C ILE A 50 -33.95 -1.68 28.17
N SER A 51 -34.41 -1.27 29.35
CA SER A 51 -34.62 0.15 29.66
C SER A 51 -33.48 0.69 30.52
N TYR A 52 -32.92 1.82 30.12
CA TYR A 52 -31.87 2.53 30.87
C TYR A 52 -32.29 2.83 32.32
N SER A 53 -33.59 3.07 32.56
CA SER A 53 -34.13 3.36 33.89
C SER A 53 -34.00 2.20 34.88
N GLU A 54 -33.82 0.97 34.40
CA GLU A 54 -33.73 -0.25 35.21
C GLU A 54 -32.31 -0.51 35.74
N PHE A 55 -31.33 0.28 35.28
CA PHE A 55 -29.96 0.27 35.76
C PHE A 55 -29.74 1.46 36.67
N ASN A 56 -29.55 1.19 37.96
CA ASN A 56 -29.29 2.24 38.94
C ASN A 56 -28.10 1.86 39.84
N ASN A 57 -27.18 2.80 39.99
CA ASN A 57 -25.98 2.72 40.83
C ASN A 57 -25.16 1.43 40.63
N PRO A 58 -24.37 1.31 39.54
CA PRO A 58 -24.06 2.34 38.53
C PRO A 58 -25.06 2.39 37.36
N ARG A 59 -24.96 3.45 36.54
CA ARG A 59 -25.70 3.55 35.27
C ARG A 59 -25.04 2.66 34.20
N ALA A 60 -25.84 2.11 33.30
CA ALA A 60 -25.37 1.17 32.27
C ALA A 60 -24.72 1.86 31.07
N GLN A 61 -23.49 2.35 31.24
CA GLN A 61 -22.66 2.90 30.16
C GLN A 61 -22.01 1.82 29.30
N ARG A 62 -21.78 0.63 29.87
CA ARG A 62 -21.18 -0.51 29.18
C ARG A 62 -22.11 -1.71 29.29
N LEU A 63 -22.59 -2.18 28.15
CA LEU A 63 -23.61 -3.22 28.06
C LEU A 63 -23.11 -4.36 27.17
N ARG A 64 -23.24 -5.59 27.64
CA ARG A 64 -22.99 -6.81 26.87
C ARG A 64 -24.27 -7.62 26.82
N ILE A 65 -24.68 -8.04 25.64
CA ILE A 65 -25.80 -8.96 25.42
C ILE A 65 -25.23 -10.21 24.76
N TYR A 66 -25.39 -11.36 25.41
CA TYR A 66 -24.79 -12.61 24.96
C TYR A 66 -25.85 -13.70 24.74
N LYS A 67 -25.47 -14.77 24.02
CA LYS A 67 -26.37 -15.84 23.52
C LYS A 67 -27.49 -15.32 22.64
N ILE A 68 -27.20 -14.30 21.83
CA ILE A 68 -28.18 -13.79 20.87
C ILE A 68 -28.50 -14.86 19.84
N ASP A 69 -29.79 -15.09 19.65
CA ASP A 69 -30.35 -15.84 18.53
C ASP A 69 -31.72 -15.22 18.19
N GLY A 70 -31.72 -14.32 17.20
CA GLY A 70 -32.89 -13.63 16.69
C GLY A 70 -32.68 -12.14 16.46
N GLU A 71 -33.75 -11.37 16.63
CA GLU A 71 -33.84 -10.00 16.14
C GLU A 71 -33.72 -8.93 17.25
N LEU A 72 -32.99 -7.86 16.96
CA LEU A 72 -33.02 -6.60 17.70
C LEU A 72 -33.68 -5.53 16.82
N LYS A 73 -34.82 -5.01 17.27
CA LYS A 73 -35.71 -4.17 16.47
C LYS A 73 -35.48 -2.68 16.74
N ALA A 74 -35.91 -1.85 15.80
CA ALA A 74 -36.05 -0.40 16.00
C ALA A 74 -37.26 -0.03 16.87
N SER A 75 -38.32 -0.86 16.83
CA SER A 75 -39.55 -0.66 17.61
C SER A 75 -40.20 -1.99 17.98
N GLY A 76 -41.07 -1.99 19.00
CA GLY A 76 -41.75 -3.18 19.47
C GLY A 76 -41.02 -3.88 20.62
N PRO A 77 -41.09 -5.22 20.74
CA PRO A 77 -40.74 -5.90 21.98
C PRO A 77 -39.23 -5.97 22.22
N LYS A 78 -38.39 -6.23 21.21
CA LYS A 78 -36.93 -6.46 21.39
C LYS A 78 -36.10 -5.20 21.07
N THR A 79 -36.24 -4.16 21.90
CA THR A 79 -35.62 -2.84 21.67
C THR A 79 -34.81 -2.35 22.88
N PHE A 80 -34.05 -1.29 22.66
CA PHE A 80 -33.46 -0.45 23.71
C PHE A 80 -34.38 0.74 23.98
N SER A 81 -34.48 1.19 25.24
CA SER A 81 -35.28 2.36 25.57
C SER A 81 -34.64 3.26 26.64
N GLY A 82 -34.76 4.57 26.47
CA GLY A 82 -34.39 5.56 27.48
C GLY A 82 -32.89 5.83 27.61
N PHE A 83 -32.05 5.14 26.84
CA PHE A 83 -30.60 5.34 26.82
C PHE A 83 -30.19 6.72 26.30
N ALA A 84 -31.05 7.39 25.52
CA ALA A 84 -30.87 8.78 25.13
C ALA A 84 -30.82 9.76 26.32
N SER A 85 -31.27 9.33 27.51
CA SER A 85 -31.19 10.14 28.74
C SER A 85 -29.79 10.11 29.38
N MET A 86 -28.84 9.35 28.84
CA MET A 86 -27.47 9.30 29.32
C MET A 86 -26.69 10.54 28.84
N THR A 87 -26.69 11.59 29.65
CA THR A 87 -26.06 12.89 29.32
C THR A 87 -24.68 13.07 29.94
N THR A 88 -24.30 12.25 30.92
CA THR A 88 -23.00 12.31 31.59
C THR A 88 -22.38 10.92 31.55
N LEU A 89 -21.28 10.80 30.81
CA LEU A 89 -20.47 9.58 30.77
C LEU A 89 -19.42 9.62 31.86
N ASP A 90 -19.18 8.48 32.48
CA ASP A 90 -18.02 8.25 33.33
C ASP A 90 -16.76 8.37 32.47
N PRO A 91 -15.86 9.33 32.73
CA PRO A 91 -14.67 9.57 31.90
C PRO A 91 -13.62 8.47 32.01
N ASP A 92 -13.67 7.62 33.04
CA ASP A 92 -12.72 6.54 33.23
C ASP A 92 -13.00 5.34 32.32
N TYR A 93 -14.17 5.32 31.67
CA TYR A 93 -14.61 4.19 30.85
C TYR A 93 -15.22 4.64 29.52
N THR A 94 -14.92 3.92 28.44
CA THR A 94 -15.56 4.15 27.14
C THR A 94 -16.99 3.59 27.14
N ALA A 95 -17.95 4.31 26.55
CA ALA A 95 -19.32 3.81 26.37
C ALA A 95 -19.37 2.77 25.25
N TYR A 96 -19.73 1.52 25.56
CA TYR A 96 -19.77 0.46 24.55
C TYR A 96 -20.96 -0.48 24.66
N LEU A 97 -21.32 -1.06 23.51
CA LEU A 97 -22.25 -2.17 23.39
C LEU A 97 -21.54 -3.38 22.77
N GLU A 98 -21.61 -4.52 23.43
CA GLU A 98 -21.18 -5.81 22.87
C GLU A 98 -22.41 -6.71 22.63
N LEU A 99 -22.53 -7.20 21.41
CA LEU A 99 -23.53 -8.18 20.98
C LEU A 99 -22.81 -9.48 20.64
N GLU A 100 -23.08 -10.54 21.38
CA GLU A 100 -22.49 -11.86 21.16
C GLU A 100 -23.58 -12.90 20.91
N CYS A 101 -23.54 -13.52 19.74
CA CYS A 101 -24.47 -14.58 19.40
C CYS A 101 -24.12 -15.90 20.09
N SER A 102 -25.11 -16.79 20.19
CA SER A 102 -24.90 -18.12 20.76
C SER A 102 -23.84 -18.89 19.96
N THR A 103 -22.87 -19.45 20.68
CA THR A 103 -21.84 -20.33 20.12
C THR A 103 -22.19 -21.78 20.43
N GLY A 104 -22.12 -22.67 19.44
CA GLY A 104 -22.56 -24.07 19.61
C GLY A 104 -22.83 -24.78 18.30
N ALA A 105 -23.58 -25.89 18.35
CA ALA A 105 -23.92 -26.69 17.18
C ALA A 105 -24.73 -25.90 16.13
N THR A 106 -25.52 -24.92 16.59
CA THR A 106 -26.24 -23.96 15.76
C THR A 106 -25.82 -22.56 16.21
N PRO A 107 -24.91 -21.89 15.47
CA PRO A 107 -24.56 -20.51 15.76
C PRO A 107 -25.79 -19.60 15.68
N GLY A 108 -25.89 -18.63 16.60
CA GLY A 108 -27.06 -17.76 16.70
C GLY A 108 -27.16 -16.75 15.55
N ALA A 109 -28.39 -16.52 15.08
CA ALA A 109 -28.66 -15.47 14.12
C ALA A 109 -28.74 -14.11 14.82
N LEU A 110 -28.31 -13.05 14.14
CA LEU A 110 -28.59 -11.67 14.52
C LEU A 110 -29.31 -10.97 13.37
N ILE A 111 -30.51 -10.47 13.66
CA ILE A 111 -31.27 -9.67 12.70
C ILE A 111 -31.32 -8.25 13.23
N LEU A 112 -30.77 -7.33 12.43
CA LEU A 112 -30.78 -5.90 12.71
C LEU A 112 -31.76 -5.19 11.75
N SER A 113 -32.21 -4.01 12.13
CA SER A 113 -33.04 -3.12 11.32
C SER A 113 -32.44 -1.73 11.33
N SER A 114 -32.75 -0.91 10.31
CA SER A 114 -32.48 0.52 10.41
C SER A 114 -33.21 1.07 11.65
N GLY A 115 -32.46 1.73 12.54
CA GLY A 115 -33.00 2.25 13.79
C GLY A 115 -32.92 1.31 15.00
N THR A 116 -32.33 0.10 14.89
CA THR A 116 -32.09 -0.78 16.07
C THR A 116 -31.39 -0.04 17.22
N PHE A 117 -30.55 0.94 16.89
CA PHE A 117 -29.77 1.73 17.85
C PHE A 117 -30.29 3.16 18.09
N VAL A 118 -31.58 3.43 17.86
CA VAL A 118 -32.15 4.81 17.91
C VAL A 118 -31.85 5.57 19.21
N ASP A 119 -31.89 4.89 20.36
CA ASP A 119 -31.65 5.50 21.68
C ASP A 119 -30.17 5.43 22.14
N MET A 120 -29.27 4.96 21.28
CA MET A 120 -27.89 4.61 21.65
C MET A 120 -26.83 5.56 21.09
N GLY A 121 -27.20 6.81 20.78
CA GLY A 121 -26.29 7.76 20.13
C GLY A 121 -25.05 8.19 20.93
N HIS A 122 -24.99 7.86 22.22
CA HIS A 122 -23.84 8.07 23.10
C HIS A 122 -22.75 6.99 22.95
N LEU A 123 -23.03 5.88 22.25
CA LEU A 123 -22.09 4.78 22.09
C LEU A 123 -20.84 5.23 21.32
N GLN A 124 -19.69 4.82 21.85
CA GLN A 124 -18.37 5.11 21.33
C GLN A 124 -17.74 3.88 20.66
N GLU A 125 -18.05 2.68 21.17
CA GLU A 125 -17.58 1.41 20.64
C GLU A 125 -18.75 0.42 20.48
N LEU A 126 -18.75 -0.33 19.38
CA LEU A 126 -19.72 -1.39 19.10
C LEU A 126 -18.99 -2.66 18.69
N TYR A 127 -19.29 -3.75 19.39
CA TYR A 127 -18.74 -5.08 19.12
C TYR A 127 -19.87 -6.04 18.73
N ILE A 128 -19.71 -6.74 17.61
CA ILE A 128 -20.62 -7.80 17.16
C ILE A 128 -19.79 -9.09 17.01
N LYS A 129 -20.08 -10.11 17.80
CA LYS A 129 -19.25 -11.31 17.91
C LYS A 129 -20.04 -12.58 17.59
N ASN A 130 -19.44 -13.42 16.75
CA ASN A 130 -19.89 -14.78 16.43
C ASN A 130 -21.33 -14.86 15.89
N CYS A 131 -21.78 -13.81 15.19
CA CYS A 131 -23.17 -13.69 14.73
C CYS A 131 -23.37 -14.09 13.27
N LEU A 132 -24.48 -14.79 12.99
CA LEU A 132 -24.93 -15.04 11.63
C LEU A 132 -25.89 -13.91 11.19
N LEU A 133 -25.40 -13.02 10.34
CA LEU A 133 -26.17 -11.96 9.70
C LEU A 133 -26.76 -12.48 8.38
N GLU A 134 -27.75 -13.38 8.46
CA GLU A 134 -28.41 -14.01 7.30
C GLU A 134 -29.15 -13.01 6.41
N ALA A 135 -29.81 -12.01 7.01
CA ALA A 135 -30.41 -10.91 6.26
C ALA A 135 -29.36 -9.89 5.76
N GLY A 136 -28.08 -10.12 6.04
CA GLY A 136 -27.00 -9.18 5.82
C GLY A 136 -26.98 -8.01 6.81
N LEU A 137 -26.15 -7.03 6.50
CA LEU A 137 -26.05 -5.78 7.27
C LEU A 137 -26.91 -4.69 6.59
N PRO A 138 -28.08 -4.31 7.12
CA PRO A 138 -29.00 -3.43 6.40
C PRO A 138 -28.46 -2.01 6.22
N SER A 139 -28.95 -1.30 5.19
CA SER A 139 -28.64 0.12 4.95
C SER A 139 -28.96 0.97 6.18
N PHE A 140 -28.10 1.95 6.49
CA PHE A 140 -28.30 2.91 7.58
C PHE A 140 -28.51 2.26 8.96
N VAL A 141 -28.00 1.05 9.20
CA VAL A 141 -28.17 0.35 10.49
C VAL A 141 -27.55 1.13 11.66
N PHE A 142 -26.46 1.85 11.40
CA PHE A 142 -25.73 2.64 12.39
C PHE A 142 -26.09 4.14 12.38
N ILE A 143 -27.19 4.53 11.73
CA ILE A 143 -27.52 5.95 11.46
C ILE A 143 -27.58 6.84 12.72
N ASN A 144 -27.91 6.26 13.87
CA ASN A 144 -28.10 6.98 15.13
C ASN A 144 -26.85 7.00 16.03
N LEU A 145 -25.77 6.30 15.65
CA LEU A 145 -24.58 6.11 16.47
C LEU A 145 -23.57 7.25 16.26
N ASN A 146 -23.96 8.46 16.68
CA ASN A 146 -23.26 9.71 16.33
C ASN A 146 -21.88 9.90 16.99
N SER A 147 -21.55 9.11 18.02
CA SER A 147 -20.27 9.18 18.74
C SER A 147 -19.37 7.96 18.50
N LEU A 148 -19.77 7.07 17.60
CA LEU A 148 -19.11 5.79 17.36
C LEU A 148 -17.80 5.99 16.60
N HIS A 149 -16.70 5.48 17.15
CA HIS A 149 -15.39 5.53 16.51
C HIS A 149 -14.73 4.15 16.39
N ILE A 150 -15.19 3.14 17.13
CA ILE A 150 -14.76 1.76 16.96
C ILE A 150 -15.95 0.89 16.61
N LEU A 151 -15.89 0.24 15.45
CA LEU A 151 -16.80 -0.83 15.07
C LEU A 151 -15.98 -2.10 14.84
N THR A 152 -16.19 -3.09 15.69
CA THR A 152 -15.57 -4.40 15.54
C THR A 152 -16.63 -5.45 15.31
N MET A 153 -16.49 -6.20 14.23
CA MET A 153 -17.23 -7.43 13.99
C MET A 153 -16.24 -8.58 13.90
N GLU A 154 -16.45 -9.62 14.70
CA GLU A 154 -15.53 -10.75 14.79
C GLU A 154 -16.29 -12.07 14.71
N GLY A 155 -15.84 -12.97 13.84
CA GLY A 155 -16.47 -14.28 13.71
C GLY A 155 -17.84 -14.23 13.03
N GLY A 156 -18.39 -15.41 12.76
CA GLY A 156 -19.72 -15.54 12.17
C GLY A 156 -19.73 -15.34 10.66
N LYS A 157 -20.83 -14.78 10.14
CA LYS A 157 -21.13 -14.75 8.71
C LYS A 157 -21.95 -13.52 8.33
N ILE A 158 -21.67 -12.93 7.17
CA ILE A 158 -22.49 -11.87 6.57
C ILE A 158 -22.91 -12.32 5.17
N GLU A 159 -24.22 -12.50 4.96
CA GLU A 159 -24.73 -12.96 3.67
C GLU A 159 -24.85 -11.85 2.61
N ALA A 160 -25.16 -10.64 3.06
CA ALA A 160 -25.31 -9.49 2.16
C ALA A 160 -24.81 -8.20 2.82
N THR A 161 -24.26 -7.32 2.00
CA THR A 161 -23.87 -5.96 2.38
C THR A 161 -24.48 -4.97 1.40
N TYR A 162 -24.70 -3.73 1.84
CA TYR A 162 -25.23 -2.65 1.00
C TYR A 162 -24.31 -1.44 1.13
N GLY A 163 -24.17 -0.64 0.05
CA GLY A 163 -23.25 0.51 0.04
C GLY A 163 -23.45 1.47 1.22
N ASP A 164 -24.70 1.68 1.63
CA ASP A 164 -25.03 2.62 2.70
C ASP A 164 -25.08 1.98 4.11
N SER A 165 -24.67 0.73 4.29
CA SER A 165 -24.76 0.04 5.59
C SER A 165 -23.94 0.75 6.69
N LEU A 166 -22.76 1.27 6.34
CA LEU A 166 -21.86 1.98 7.27
C LEU A 166 -22.12 3.49 7.36
N SER A 167 -23.23 3.97 6.80
CA SER A 167 -23.64 5.38 6.91
C SER A 167 -23.77 5.81 8.37
N SER A 168 -23.29 7.03 8.66
CA SER A 168 -23.19 7.65 10.00
C SER A 168 -22.14 7.07 10.94
N PHE A 169 -21.25 6.19 10.48
CA PHE A 169 -19.99 5.96 11.19
C PHE A 169 -19.14 7.23 11.09
N SER A 170 -19.34 8.17 12.02
CA SER A 170 -18.70 9.48 12.06
C SER A 170 -17.95 9.64 13.37
N ILE A 171 -16.70 10.08 13.27
CA ILE A 171 -15.87 10.36 14.43
C ILE A 171 -16.24 11.70 15.01
N ASP A 172 -16.55 11.72 16.31
CA ASP A 172 -16.35 12.93 17.10
C ASP A 172 -14.92 12.93 17.67
N LYS A 173 -14.09 13.90 17.24
CA LYS A 173 -12.67 14.04 17.64
C LYS A 173 -12.50 14.51 19.10
N THR A 174 -13.56 14.49 19.91
CA THR A 174 -13.65 15.15 21.21
C THR A 174 -13.25 14.28 22.40
N SER A 175 -12.91 13.00 22.22
CA SER A 175 -12.42 12.17 23.32
C SER A 175 -11.00 12.60 23.75
N THR A 176 -10.91 13.16 24.96
CA THR A 176 -9.70 13.67 25.61
C THR A 176 -8.81 12.57 26.20
N LEU A 177 -9.14 11.29 26.02
CA LEU A 177 -8.30 10.17 26.43
C LEU A 177 -7.56 9.61 25.22
N ASN A 178 -6.27 9.98 25.06
CA ASN A 178 -5.34 9.44 24.06
C ASN A 178 -5.96 9.11 22.68
N LYS A 179 -6.40 10.14 21.93
CA LYS A 179 -6.79 10.10 20.50
C LYS A 179 -7.32 8.73 20.02
N PRO A 180 -8.61 8.40 20.24
CA PRO A 180 -9.14 7.20 19.62
C PRO A 180 -9.02 7.32 18.10
N ARG A 181 -8.22 6.45 17.49
CA ARG A 181 -8.17 6.26 16.04
C ARG A 181 -9.51 5.65 15.66
N ALA A 182 -10.17 6.14 14.61
CA ALA A 182 -11.33 5.41 14.13
C ALA A 182 -10.90 4.11 13.50
N ILE A 183 -11.48 3.03 14.02
CA ILE A 183 -11.13 1.68 13.65
C ILE A 183 -12.40 0.99 13.18
N LEU A 184 -12.38 0.54 11.94
CA LEU A 184 -13.24 -0.52 11.47
C LEU A 184 -12.45 -1.82 11.49
N ASN A 185 -12.91 -2.80 12.26
CA ASN A 185 -12.29 -4.12 12.32
C ASN A 185 -13.32 -5.20 12.00
N LEU A 186 -13.16 -5.81 10.83
CA LEU A 186 -13.91 -7.00 10.42
C LEU A 186 -12.90 -8.15 10.35
N THR A 187 -13.01 -9.12 11.25
CA THR A 187 -12.05 -10.22 11.33
C THR A 187 -12.73 -11.57 11.50
N ASN A 188 -12.26 -12.61 10.80
CA ASN A 188 -12.80 -13.96 10.88
C ASN A 188 -14.29 -14.06 10.48
N ILE A 189 -14.76 -13.19 9.58
CA ILE A 189 -16.16 -13.18 9.13
C ILE A 189 -16.26 -13.87 7.78
N ASP A 190 -17.14 -14.86 7.64
CA ASP A 190 -17.46 -15.43 6.34
C ASP A 190 -18.31 -14.43 5.52
N ILE A 191 -17.66 -13.68 4.61
CA ILE A 191 -18.32 -12.74 3.69
C ILE A 191 -18.77 -13.51 2.45
N ILE A 192 -20.07 -13.76 2.33
CA ILE A 192 -20.61 -14.49 1.19
C ILE A 192 -20.39 -13.71 -0.11
N GLY A 193 -19.88 -14.42 -1.12
CA GLY A 193 -19.55 -13.85 -2.42
C GLY A 193 -18.14 -13.27 -2.50
N GLY A 194 -17.36 -13.26 -1.41
CA GLY A 194 -15.95 -12.87 -1.41
C GLY A 194 -15.71 -11.39 -1.73
N THR A 195 -16.70 -10.52 -1.55
CA THR A 195 -16.61 -9.07 -1.76
C THR A 195 -17.68 -8.33 -0.97
N PHE A 196 -17.49 -7.02 -0.78
CA PHE A 196 -18.52 -6.11 -0.30
C PHE A 196 -19.28 -5.50 -1.47
N ALA A 197 -20.49 -4.99 -1.20
CA ALA A 197 -21.23 -4.17 -2.16
C ALA A 197 -20.45 -2.88 -2.46
N SER A 198 -20.57 -2.38 -3.71
CA SER A 198 -19.91 -1.13 -4.10
C SER A 198 -20.35 0.02 -3.20
N GLY A 199 -19.35 0.76 -2.71
CA GLY A 199 -19.55 1.94 -1.87
C GLY A 199 -19.77 1.61 -0.40
N PHE A 200 -19.64 0.35 0.02
CA PHE A 200 -19.77 -0.08 1.42
C PHE A 200 -18.83 0.70 2.34
N PHE A 201 -17.62 1.01 1.87
CA PHE A 201 -16.63 1.78 2.64
C PHE A 201 -16.70 3.30 2.41
N TYR A 202 -17.49 3.81 1.45
CA TYR A 202 -17.56 5.25 1.12
C TYR A 202 -17.94 6.15 2.31
N PRO A 203 -18.88 5.75 3.20
CA PRO A 203 -19.24 6.61 4.32
C PRO A 203 -18.13 6.83 5.35
N LEU A 204 -17.07 6.01 5.32
CA LEU A 204 -15.99 6.03 6.32
C LEU A 204 -14.94 7.11 6.01
N THR A 205 -15.34 8.36 5.82
CA THR A 205 -14.44 9.43 5.35
C THR A 205 -13.38 9.81 6.37
N GLU A 206 -13.63 9.57 7.65
CA GLU A 206 -12.71 9.94 8.74
C GLU A 206 -11.92 8.73 9.29
N VAL A 207 -12.19 7.50 8.84
CA VAL A 207 -11.59 6.28 9.42
C VAL A 207 -10.06 6.26 9.22
N GLU A 208 -9.31 5.92 10.27
CA GLU A 208 -7.85 5.89 10.22
C GLU A 208 -7.31 4.47 10.00
N THR A 209 -8.03 3.46 10.48
CA THR A 209 -7.60 2.06 10.42
C THR A 209 -8.74 1.18 9.95
N ILE A 210 -8.50 0.45 8.87
CA ILE A 210 -9.42 -0.55 8.33
C ILE A 210 -8.72 -1.91 8.42
N ILE A 211 -9.30 -2.82 9.19
CA ILE A 211 -8.82 -4.20 9.36
C ILE A 211 -9.83 -5.14 8.74
N LEU A 212 -9.43 -5.85 7.70
CA LEU A 212 -10.20 -6.86 6.99
C LEU A 212 -9.39 -8.16 6.98
N SER A 213 -9.31 -8.86 8.11
CA SER A 213 -8.44 -10.03 8.24
C SER A 213 -9.23 -11.33 8.20
N ASN A 214 -8.77 -12.31 7.42
CA ASN A 214 -9.38 -13.65 7.40
C ASN A 214 -10.90 -13.63 7.12
N ASN A 215 -11.32 -12.89 6.09
CA ASN A 215 -12.72 -12.74 5.72
C ASN A 215 -13.10 -13.44 4.40
N GLY A 216 -12.16 -14.19 3.81
CA GLY A 216 -12.39 -14.88 2.53
C GLY A 216 -12.60 -13.93 1.33
N ILE A 217 -12.17 -12.66 1.43
CA ILE A 217 -12.37 -11.67 0.37
C ILE A 217 -11.45 -12.00 -0.81
N THR A 218 -11.98 -11.97 -2.03
CA THR A 218 -11.25 -12.30 -3.26
C THR A 218 -11.06 -11.09 -4.18
N SER A 219 -11.88 -10.05 -4.04
CA SER A 219 -11.82 -8.84 -4.87
C SER A 219 -12.47 -7.65 -4.17
N PHE A 220 -12.20 -6.45 -4.67
CA PHE A 220 -12.94 -5.23 -4.38
C PHE A 220 -13.32 -4.52 -5.68
N ASP A 221 -14.27 -3.59 -5.61
CA ASP A 221 -14.40 -2.57 -6.65
C ASP A 221 -13.16 -1.68 -6.69
N ARG A 222 -12.78 -1.17 -7.87
CA ARG A 222 -11.56 -0.37 -8.01
C ARG A 222 -11.61 0.94 -7.20
N SER A 223 -12.80 1.47 -7.00
CA SER A 223 -13.03 2.76 -6.37
C SER A 223 -13.44 2.64 -4.90
N GLU A 224 -13.48 1.42 -4.37
CA GLU A 224 -14.05 1.11 -3.06
C GLU A 224 -13.48 1.95 -1.92
N PHE A 225 -12.19 2.30 -2.01
CA PHE A 225 -11.49 3.09 -0.99
C PHE A 225 -11.26 4.57 -1.36
N SER A 226 -11.81 5.03 -2.49
CA SER A 226 -11.51 6.35 -3.06
C SER A 226 -11.92 7.55 -2.19
N GLN A 227 -12.86 7.36 -1.27
CA GLN A 227 -13.36 8.41 -0.37
C GLN A 227 -12.66 8.39 1.01
N ASN A 228 -11.83 7.38 1.30
CA ASN A 228 -11.27 7.17 2.64
C ASN A 228 -9.92 7.88 2.82
N THR A 229 -9.90 9.20 2.63
CA THR A 229 -8.68 10.03 2.57
C THR A 229 -7.85 10.03 3.86
N GLN A 230 -8.47 9.67 4.99
CA GLN A 230 -7.87 9.66 6.33
C GLN A 230 -7.26 8.31 6.73
N VAL A 231 -7.42 7.26 5.91
CA VAL A 231 -6.89 5.92 6.24
C VAL A 231 -5.37 5.95 6.25
N GLN A 232 -4.80 5.55 7.39
CA GLN A 232 -3.37 5.39 7.62
C GLN A 232 -2.94 3.93 7.57
N THR A 233 -3.82 3.01 8.01
CA THR A 233 -3.53 1.58 8.05
C THR A 233 -4.63 0.77 7.39
N LEU A 234 -4.28 -0.02 6.39
CA LEU A 234 -5.16 -0.95 5.71
C LEU A 234 -4.61 -2.38 5.87
N VAL A 235 -5.37 -3.27 6.51
CA VAL A 235 -4.99 -4.67 6.72
C VAL A 235 -5.90 -5.57 5.91
N LEU A 236 -5.33 -6.31 4.97
CA LEU A 236 -6.00 -7.24 4.05
C LEU A 236 -5.51 -8.70 4.23
N ARG A 237 -4.85 -8.98 5.34
CA ARG A 237 -4.16 -10.26 5.58
C ARG A 237 -5.11 -11.46 5.58
N ASP A 238 -4.55 -12.62 5.24
CA ASP A 238 -5.21 -13.92 5.32
C ASP A 238 -6.54 -13.98 4.52
N ASN A 239 -6.63 -13.24 3.41
CA ASN A 239 -7.79 -13.28 2.51
C ASN A 239 -7.52 -14.13 1.27
N GLY A 240 -8.54 -14.26 0.41
CA GLY A 240 -8.48 -15.02 -0.83
C GLY A 240 -8.03 -14.21 -2.06
N PHE A 241 -7.40 -13.05 -1.88
CA PHE A 241 -6.92 -12.28 -3.05
C PHE A 241 -5.80 -13.02 -3.78
N THR A 242 -5.77 -12.85 -5.09
CA THR A 242 -4.63 -13.21 -5.94
C THR A 242 -4.02 -11.98 -6.60
N THR A 243 -4.81 -10.92 -6.78
CA THR A 243 -4.40 -9.61 -7.27
C THR A 243 -5.22 -8.52 -6.56
N LEU A 244 -4.76 -7.27 -6.62
CA LEU A 244 -5.55 -6.11 -6.20
C LEU A 244 -6.04 -5.34 -7.44
N PRO A 245 -7.24 -4.75 -7.43
CA PRO A 245 -7.70 -3.87 -8.50
C PRO A 245 -6.71 -2.73 -8.73
N ASN A 246 -6.40 -2.45 -10.00
CA ASN A 246 -5.49 -1.36 -10.35
C ASN A 246 -6.00 -0.02 -9.81
N ASN A 247 -5.10 0.70 -9.13
CA ASN A 247 -5.33 1.99 -8.50
C ASN A 247 -6.27 1.95 -7.28
N MET A 248 -6.44 0.80 -6.64
CA MET A 248 -7.26 0.69 -5.41
C MET A 248 -6.83 1.66 -4.29
N PHE A 249 -5.57 2.07 -4.27
CA PHE A 249 -5.05 3.04 -3.28
C PHE A 249 -5.20 4.51 -3.71
N GLU A 250 -5.77 4.77 -4.88
CA GLU A 250 -6.05 6.13 -5.34
C GLU A 250 -7.09 6.78 -4.41
N GLY A 251 -6.74 7.93 -3.82
CA GLY A 251 -7.55 8.62 -2.81
C GLY A 251 -7.13 8.37 -1.35
N LEU A 252 -6.33 7.34 -1.07
CA LEU A 252 -5.80 7.05 0.27
C LEU A 252 -4.59 7.95 0.61
N ASN A 253 -4.82 9.26 0.70
CA ASN A 253 -3.77 10.28 0.81
C ASN A 253 -2.96 10.23 2.12
N SER A 254 -3.51 9.59 3.16
CA SER A 254 -2.86 9.47 4.47
C SER A 254 -2.25 8.08 4.73
N LEU A 255 -2.17 7.22 3.71
CA LEU A 255 -1.78 5.83 3.88
C LEU A 255 -0.32 5.69 4.30
N GLU A 256 -0.08 4.98 5.41
CA GLU A 256 1.26 4.73 5.97
C GLU A 256 1.64 3.25 5.91
N ARG A 257 0.64 2.36 6.05
CA ARG A 257 0.85 0.91 6.13
C ARG A 257 -0.24 0.11 5.44
N VAL A 258 0.18 -0.86 4.64
CA VAL A 258 -0.67 -1.89 4.06
C VAL A 258 -0.15 -3.27 4.47
N ASP A 259 -0.99 -4.07 5.12
CA ASP A 259 -0.67 -5.48 5.41
C ASP A 259 -1.39 -6.40 4.42
N VAL A 260 -0.61 -7.12 3.62
CA VAL A 260 -1.06 -8.04 2.57
C VAL A 260 -0.57 -9.47 2.83
N SER A 261 -0.15 -9.76 4.06
CA SER A 261 0.43 -11.05 4.43
C SER A 261 -0.60 -12.19 4.44
N GLY A 262 -0.12 -13.43 4.31
CA GLY A 262 -1.00 -14.61 4.40
C GLY A 262 -1.95 -14.82 3.22
N THR A 263 -1.77 -14.05 2.15
CA THR A 263 -2.57 -14.09 0.93
C THR A 263 -1.77 -14.71 -0.21
N GLY A 264 -2.43 -15.46 -1.10
CA GLY A 264 -1.82 -16.17 -2.23
C GLY A 264 -1.66 -15.32 -3.49
N TRP A 265 -0.89 -14.23 -3.40
CA TRP A 265 -0.69 -13.30 -4.53
C TRP A 265 -0.10 -14.01 -5.77
N ASP A 266 -0.50 -13.63 -6.97
CA ASP A 266 0.13 -14.11 -8.21
C ASP A 266 1.51 -13.46 -8.39
N CYS A 267 2.56 -14.26 -8.68
CA CYS A 267 3.88 -13.72 -9.01
C CYS A 267 3.92 -13.23 -10.46
N SER A 268 3.22 -12.13 -10.75
CA SER A 268 3.29 -11.42 -12.02
C SER A 268 3.45 -9.92 -11.81
N CYS A 269 4.03 -9.24 -12.80
CA CYS A 269 4.28 -7.79 -12.71
C CYS A 269 2.99 -6.98 -12.62
N ASP A 270 1.93 -7.46 -13.28
CA ASP A 270 0.60 -6.84 -13.24
C ASP A 270 -0.06 -7.08 -11.87
N ALA A 271 0.06 -8.27 -11.28
CA ALA A 271 -0.50 -8.56 -9.96
C ALA A 271 0.19 -7.80 -8.82
N LEU A 272 1.50 -7.57 -8.95
CA LEU A 272 2.34 -6.90 -7.95
C LEU A 272 2.52 -5.40 -8.23
N TRP A 273 1.60 -4.77 -8.99
CA TRP A 273 1.65 -3.34 -9.33
C TRP A 273 1.76 -2.41 -8.11
N PHE A 274 1.30 -2.85 -6.95
CA PHE A 274 1.29 -2.07 -5.72
C PHE A 274 2.67 -1.96 -5.05
N VAL A 275 3.62 -2.82 -5.41
CA VAL A 275 5.01 -2.76 -4.89
C VAL A 275 5.71 -1.44 -5.23
N PRO A 276 5.80 -1.00 -6.50
CA PRO A 276 6.40 0.30 -6.84
C PRO A 276 5.58 1.48 -6.29
N VAL A 277 4.24 1.35 -6.27
CA VAL A 277 3.36 2.41 -5.75
C VAL A 277 3.63 2.68 -4.27
N ALA A 278 3.93 1.66 -3.48
CA ALA A 278 4.32 1.83 -2.08
C ALA A 278 5.61 2.65 -1.93
N VAL A 279 6.58 2.44 -2.81
CA VAL A 279 7.83 3.21 -2.83
C VAL A 279 7.57 4.66 -3.23
N ASP A 280 6.80 4.88 -4.30
CA ASP A 280 6.51 6.22 -4.84
C ASP A 280 5.66 7.06 -3.87
N ALA A 281 4.68 6.43 -3.22
CA ALA A 281 3.80 7.08 -2.25
C ALA A 281 4.33 7.03 -0.81
N ASN A 282 5.51 6.44 -0.58
CA ASN A 282 6.19 6.36 0.72
C ASN A 282 5.35 5.70 1.84
N PHE A 283 4.64 4.62 1.52
CA PHE A 283 3.98 3.77 2.53
C PHE A 283 4.63 2.39 2.60
N THR A 284 4.42 1.70 3.71
CA THR A 284 5.01 0.38 3.96
C THR A 284 4.06 -0.73 3.59
N ILE A 285 4.55 -1.72 2.83
CA ILE A 285 3.87 -3.01 2.66
C ILE A 285 4.45 -3.98 3.69
N SER A 286 3.63 -4.87 4.27
CA SER A 286 4.09 -5.93 5.17
C SER A 286 5.28 -6.72 4.61
N ASP A 287 6.33 -6.92 5.41
CA ASP A 287 7.57 -7.61 5.02
C ASP A 287 7.36 -9.05 4.51
N SER A 288 6.25 -9.67 4.93
CA SER A 288 5.89 -11.04 4.58
C SER A 288 4.99 -11.15 3.34
N LEU A 289 5.18 -10.28 2.34
CA LEU A 289 4.52 -10.42 1.03
C LEU A 289 5.05 -11.69 0.32
N SER A 290 4.23 -12.72 0.26
CA SER A 290 4.50 -13.96 -0.47
C SER A 290 3.63 -14.06 -1.72
N CYS A 291 4.20 -14.42 -2.87
CA CYS A 291 3.44 -14.70 -4.08
C CYS A 291 3.67 -16.13 -4.56
N TYR A 292 2.75 -16.67 -5.35
CA TYR A 292 2.80 -17.98 -5.98
C TYR A 292 3.24 -17.85 -7.44
N ASP A 293 4.35 -18.49 -7.80
CA ASP A 293 4.85 -18.55 -9.16
C ASP A 293 4.46 -19.88 -9.82
N ALA A 294 3.55 -19.79 -10.80
CA ALA A 294 3.07 -20.95 -11.54
C ALA A 294 4.17 -21.60 -12.39
N ALA A 295 5.19 -20.86 -12.83
CA ALA A 295 6.26 -21.40 -13.67
C ALA A 295 7.23 -22.29 -12.88
N SER A 296 7.57 -21.89 -11.65
CA SER A 296 8.39 -22.70 -10.75
C SER A 296 7.60 -23.59 -9.80
N ASN A 297 6.25 -23.52 -9.84
CA ASN A 297 5.34 -24.23 -8.95
C ASN A 297 5.73 -24.06 -7.48
N GLY A 298 5.95 -22.81 -7.06
CA GLY A 298 6.47 -22.51 -5.73
C GLY A 298 6.21 -21.08 -5.27
N THR A 299 6.29 -20.88 -3.96
CA THR A 299 6.12 -19.57 -3.32
C THR A 299 7.42 -18.77 -3.35
N LYS A 300 7.33 -17.49 -3.67
CA LYS A 300 8.44 -16.53 -3.68
C LYS A 300 8.14 -15.35 -2.76
N ASN A 301 9.17 -14.62 -2.35
CA ASN A 301 8.97 -13.29 -1.76
C ASN A 301 8.55 -12.33 -2.88
N GLY A 302 7.39 -11.69 -2.77
CA GLY A 302 6.81 -10.87 -3.83
C GLY A 302 7.62 -9.60 -4.10
N VAL A 303 8.21 -8.99 -3.08
CA VAL A 303 9.07 -7.80 -3.24
C VAL A 303 10.34 -8.17 -4.01
N THR A 304 11.04 -9.24 -3.60
CA THR A 304 12.22 -9.74 -4.31
C THR A 304 11.87 -10.13 -5.74
N TYR A 305 10.79 -10.88 -5.94
CA TYR A 305 10.35 -11.30 -7.27
C TYR A 305 10.10 -10.10 -8.18
N TYR A 306 9.42 -9.06 -7.69
CA TYR A 306 9.15 -7.83 -8.43
C TYR A 306 10.45 -7.13 -8.85
N HIS A 307 11.40 -6.96 -7.93
CA HIS A 307 12.69 -6.31 -8.24
C HIS A 307 13.56 -7.10 -9.23
N GLU A 308 13.50 -8.43 -9.21
CA GLU A 308 14.29 -9.28 -10.10
C GLU A 308 13.67 -9.43 -11.49
N ASN A 309 12.34 -9.47 -11.60
CA ASN A 309 11.64 -9.86 -12.83
C ASN A 309 10.83 -8.73 -13.48
N CYS A 310 10.39 -7.73 -12.71
CA CYS A 310 9.46 -6.69 -13.18
C CYS A 310 10.10 -5.32 -13.34
N VAL A 311 11.11 -5.02 -12.52
CA VAL A 311 11.92 -3.82 -12.72
C VAL A 311 12.77 -4.03 -13.96
N THR A 312 12.25 -3.63 -15.12
CA THR A 312 13.12 -3.26 -16.22
C THR A 312 13.92 -2.06 -15.73
N TYR A 313 15.26 -2.07 -15.85
CA TYR A 313 16.10 -0.90 -15.55
C TYR A 313 15.64 0.27 -16.42
N ASP A 314 14.64 1.01 -15.93
CA ASP A 314 13.99 2.08 -16.66
C ASP A 314 14.72 3.38 -16.36
N ILE A 315 15.96 3.44 -16.83
CA ILE A 315 16.77 4.66 -16.75
C ILE A 315 16.28 5.67 -17.82
N CYS A 316 15.38 5.29 -18.73
CA CYS A 316 15.19 5.93 -20.04
C CYS A 316 13.79 5.76 -20.66
N SER A 317 12.74 5.71 -19.84
CA SER A 317 11.33 5.53 -20.24
C SER A 317 11.08 4.31 -21.16
N GLY A 318 11.44 3.12 -20.70
CA GLY A 318 11.24 1.83 -21.34
C GLY A 318 12.31 1.43 -22.36
N ILE A 319 13.35 2.26 -22.56
CA ILE A 319 14.44 2.00 -23.52
C ILE A 319 15.75 1.81 -22.76
N LYS A 320 16.54 0.78 -23.07
CA LYS A 320 17.83 0.55 -22.41
C LYS A 320 18.80 1.74 -22.67
N GLY A 321 19.36 2.33 -21.60
CA GLY A 321 20.29 3.46 -21.68
C GLY A 321 20.91 3.85 -20.32
N ILE A 322 21.57 5.01 -20.25
CA ILE A 322 22.17 5.60 -19.03
C ILE A 322 21.80 7.08 -18.92
N ILE A 323 21.62 7.63 -17.70
CA ILE A 323 21.44 9.07 -17.47
C ILE A 323 22.80 9.72 -17.19
N ILE A 324 23.12 10.80 -17.90
CA ILE A 324 24.26 11.70 -17.62
C ILE A 324 23.72 13.12 -17.60
N ASP A 325 23.95 13.88 -16.52
CA ASP A 325 23.57 15.30 -16.37
C ASP A 325 22.09 15.60 -16.75
N ASN A 326 21.16 14.77 -16.27
CA ASN A 326 19.72 14.82 -16.56
C ASN A 326 19.32 14.51 -18.02
N TYR A 327 20.22 13.99 -18.85
CA TYR A 327 19.88 13.50 -20.18
C TYR A 327 20.02 11.98 -20.27
N CYS A 328 18.98 11.31 -20.78
CA CYS A 328 19.01 9.88 -21.08
C CYS A 328 19.76 9.63 -22.39
N HIS A 329 20.94 9.02 -22.29
CA HIS A 329 21.70 8.52 -23.43
C HIS A 329 21.30 7.08 -23.74
N LYS A 330 20.69 6.89 -24.91
CA LYS A 330 20.28 5.56 -25.37
C LYS A 330 21.49 4.78 -25.88
N TRP A 331 21.49 3.44 -25.74
CA TRP A 331 22.65 2.64 -26.17
C TRP A 331 23.04 2.82 -27.65
N PHE A 332 22.08 3.07 -28.54
CA PHE A 332 22.39 3.33 -29.95
C PHE A 332 23.05 4.69 -30.19
N GLU A 333 22.74 5.70 -29.37
CA GLU A 333 23.38 7.02 -29.42
C GLU A 333 24.83 6.91 -28.95
N ILE A 334 25.06 6.16 -27.85
CA ILE A 334 26.40 5.85 -27.35
C ILE A 334 27.21 5.11 -28.41
N LEU A 335 26.63 4.10 -29.05
CA LEU A 335 27.28 3.37 -30.14
C LEU A 335 27.63 4.30 -31.32
N PHE A 336 26.71 5.19 -31.69
CA PHE A 336 26.94 6.17 -32.75
C PHE A 336 28.09 7.12 -32.40
N TYR A 337 28.16 7.63 -31.17
CA TYR A 337 29.27 8.47 -30.72
C TYR A 337 30.61 7.72 -30.74
N ILE A 338 30.63 6.45 -30.32
CA ILE A 338 31.84 5.61 -30.39
C ILE A 338 32.29 5.44 -31.85
N LEU A 339 31.37 5.17 -32.77
CA LEU A 339 31.69 5.04 -34.20
C LEU A 339 32.20 6.35 -34.81
N LEU A 340 31.62 7.50 -34.43
CA LEU A 340 32.12 8.82 -34.84
C LEU A 340 33.54 9.06 -34.33
N TRP A 341 33.83 8.74 -33.08
CA TRP A 341 35.19 8.85 -32.53
C TRP A 341 36.19 7.95 -33.27
N ILE A 342 35.81 6.71 -33.60
CA ILE A 342 36.65 5.80 -34.38
C ILE A 342 36.92 6.37 -35.77
N THR A 343 35.91 6.87 -36.48
CA THR A 343 36.09 7.43 -37.83
C THR A 343 36.96 8.70 -37.81
N PHE A 344 36.81 9.54 -36.79
CA PHE A 344 37.68 10.70 -36.58
C PHE A 344 39.15 10.30 -36.38
N ILE A 345 39.42 9.30 -35.54
CA ILE A 345 40.78 8.79 -35.31
C ILE A 345 41.38 8.20 -36.60
N ILE A 346 40.59 7.46 -37.38
CA ILE A 346 41.04 6.92 -38.67
C ILE A 346 41.37 8.05 -39.65
N ALA A 347 40.53 9.08 -39.73
CA ALA A 347 40.79 10.24 -40.59
C ALA A 347 42.05 11.01 -40.16
N LEU A 348 42.25 11.20 -38.85
CA LEU A 348 43.42 11.88 -38.29
C LEU A 348 44.71 11.09 -38.60
N THR A 349 44.69 9.78 -38.37
CA THR A 349 45.85 8.91 -38.67
C THR A 349 46.15 8.88 -40.17
N ALA A 350 45.13 8.86 -41.03
CA ALA A 350 45.29 8.98 -42.48
C ALA A 350 45.91 10.32 -42.89
N LEU A 351 45.46 11.43 -42.31
CA LEU A 351 46.04 12.76 -42.56
C LEU A 351 47.50 12.85 -42.13
N ILE A 352 47.84 12.31 -40.95
CA ILE A 352 49.23 12.24 -40.47
C ILE A 352 50.08 11.43 -41.45
N MET A 353 49.59 10.27 -41.90
CA MET A 353 50.27 9.45 -42.91
C MET A 353 50.47 10.20 -44.24
N ILE A 354 49.46 10.92 -44.72
CA ILE A 354 49.56 11.73 -45.95
C ILE A 354 50.62 12.83 -45.78
N CYS A 355 50.60 13.55 -44.66
CA CYS A 355 51.60 14.57 -44.35
C CYS A 355 53.01 13.99 -44.27
N TYR A 356 53.17 12.82 -43.64
CA TYR A 356 54.44 12.11 -43.53
C TYR A 356 54.96 11.69 -44.92
N ILE A 357 54.13 11.02 -45.74
CA ILE A 357 54.50 10.60 -47.10
C ILE A 357 54.87 11.83 -47.94
N ARG A 358 54.09 12.91 -47.87
CA ARG A 358 54.38 14.15 -48.59
C ARG A 358 55.72 14.75 -48.17
N HIS A 359 56.02 14.78 -46.87
CA HIS A 359 57.30 15.27 -46.37
C HIS A 359 58.46 14.46 -46.94
N VAL A 360 58.40 13.13 -46.84
CA VAL A 360 59.43 12.22 -47.37
C VAL A 360 59.63 12.40 -48.88
N LEU A 361 58.54 12.48 -49.65
CA LEU A 361 58.59 12.70 -51.10
C LEU A 361 59.22 14.05 -51.47
N MET A 362 58.94 15.11 -50.70
CA MET A 362 59.57 16.42 -50.90
C MET A 362 61.07 16.35 -50.62
N THR A 363 61.48 15.69 -49.53
CA THR A 363 62.90 15.51 -49.21
C THR A 363 63.66 14.74 -50.31
N GLU A 364 63.07 13.67 -50.85
CA GLU A 364 63.69 12.92 -51.95
C GLU A 364 63.73 13.74 -53.26
N ARG A 365 62.68 14.52 -53.54
CA ARG A 365 62.66 15.46 -54.68
C ARG A 365 63.80 16.48 -54.58
N ASP A 366 64.02 17.03 -53.39
CA ASP A 366 65.08 18.01 -53.16
C ASP A 366 66.47 17.38 -53.36
N LYS A 367 66.68 16.14 -52.89
CA LYS A 367 67.91 15.37 -53.14
C LYS A 367 68.14 15.14 -54.65
N LEU A 368 67.09 14.77 -55.39
CA LEU A 368 67.16 14.57 -56.86
C LEU A 368 67.50 15.87 -57.59
N ASN A 369 66.88 16.98 -57.21
CA ASN A 369 67.16 18.30 -57.77
C ASN A 369 68.61 18.73 -57.49
N ALA A 370 69.11 18.50 -56.28
CA ALA A 370 70.50 18.78 -55.92
C ALA A 370 71.49 17.93 -56.74
N LYS A 371 71.19 16.66 -57.01
CA LYS A 371 71.99 15.79 -57.90
C LYS A 371 72.00 16.32 -59.34
N ARG A 372 70.84 16.72 -59.87
CA ARG A 372 70.73 17.31 -61.22
C ARG A 372 71.51 18.61 -61.33
N ALA A 373 71.44 19.49 -60.33
CA ALA A 373 72.21 20.74 -60.31
C ALA A 373 73.72 20.49 -60.31
N LYS A 374 74.21 19.52 -59.52
CA LYS A 374 75.63 19.13 -59.54
C LYS A 374 76.06 18.56 -60.89
N ALA A 375 75.24 17.71 -61.51
CA ALA A 375 75.52 17.18 -62.84
C ALA A 375 75.58 18.28 -63.92
N TRP A 376 74.65 19.24 -63.86
CA TRP A 376 74.62 20.40 -64.76
C TRP A 376 75.86 21.28 -64.62
N ASN A 377 76.31 21.56 -63.40
CA ASN A 377 77.53 22.33 -63.16
C ASN A 377 78.76 21.63 -63.73
N LYS A 378 78.85 20.29 -63.61
CA LYS A 378 79.95 19.50 -64.18
C LYS A 378 79.97 19.53 -65.72
N ILE A 379 78.81 19.52 -66.36
CA ILE A 379 78.70 19.68 -67.83
C ILE A 379 79.19 21.06 -68.27
N GLN A 380 78.89 22.11 -67.50
CA GLN A 380 79.34 23.48 -67.78
C GLN A 380 80.86 23.65 -67.65
N GLU A 381 81.50 22.96 -66.72
CA GLU A 381 82.98 22.96 -66.60
C GLU A 381 83.64 22.32 -67.82
N VAL A 382 83.17 21.15 -68.26
CA VAL A 382 83.70 20.48 -69.46
C VAL A 382 83.53 21.32 -70.73
N LEU A 383 82.42 22.03 -70.87
CA LEU A 383 82.19 22.94 -72.01
C LEU A 383 83.13 24.15 -72.01
N LYS A 384 83.60 24.62 -70.83
CA LYS A 384 84.60 25.70 -70.74
C LYS A 384 86.01 25.20 -71.05
N GLU A 385 86.35 23.97 -70.67
CA GLU A 385 87.65 23.35 -70.96
C GLU A 385 87.79 22.97 -72.45
N GLY A 386 86.70 22.64 -73.14
CA GLY A 386 86.70 22.31 -74.56
C GLY A 386 86.94 23.48 -75.53
N VAL A 387 86.97 24.72 -75.06
CA VAL A 387 87.14 25.93 -75.91
C VAL A 387 88.61 26.33 -76.09
N ASN A 388 89.56 25.72 -75.38
CA ASN A 388 90.96 26.18 -75.33
C ASN A 388 92.05 25.15 -75.76
N GLY A 389 91.72 24.20 -76.64
CA GLY A 389 92.70 23.20 -77.13
C GLY A 389 92.65 22.96 -78.64
N ASN A 390 93.65 23.49 -79.37
CA ASN A 390 93.95 23.15 -80.76
C ASN A 390 94.45 21.69 -80.89
N GLN A 391 93.83 20.85 -81.73
CA GLN A 391 94.53 19.79 -82.49
C GLN A 391 93.73 19.28 -83.72
N LYS A 392 94.47 19.02 -84.81
CA LYS A 392 94.08 18.67 -86.21
C LYS A 392 93.51 17.24 -86.40
N PRO A 393 92.81 16.94 -87.54
CA PRO A 393 92.26 15.61 -87.91
C PRO A 393 93.27 14.77 -88.75
N PRO A 394 92.99 13.55 -89.29
CA PRO A 394 92.02 12.47 -89.00
C PRO A 394 92.68 11.04 -88.94
N ALA A 395 91.90 9.96 -88.80
CA ALA A 395 92.16 8.69 -89.52
C ALA A 395 90.88 7.83 -89.67
N ALA A 396 90.62 7.36 -90.88
CA ALA A 396 89.50 6.49 -91.25
C ALA A 396 89.82 5.00 -91.01
N THR A 397 88.81 4.20 -90.67
CA THR A 397 88.59 2.74 -90.94
C THR A 397 87.44 2.29 -90.01
N GLY A 398 86.40 1.53 -90.36
CA GLY A 398 85.84 0.93 -91.58
C GLY A 398 84.32 0.68 -91.36
N PRO A 399 83.59 0.02 -92.29
CA PRO A 399 82.12 0.07 -92.37
C PRO A 399 81.37 -0.82 -91.34
N PRO A 400 80.06 -0.58 -91.11
CA PRO A 400 79.35 -1.01 -89.91
C PRO A 400 78.83 -2.45 -90.00
N LYS A 401 78.80 -3.17 -88.88
CA LYS A 401 77.95 -4.36 -88.76
C LYS A 401 76.58 -3.97 -88.24
N GLN A 402 75.59 -4.14 -89.12
CA GLN A 402 74.16 -4.14 -88.80
C GLN A 402 73.75 -5.44 -88.10
N LEU A 403 72.81 -5.30 -87.18
CA LEU A 403 71.69 -6.21 -86.86
C LEU A 403 70.58 -5.25 -86.38
N LYS A 404 69.41 -5.00 -87.01
CA LYS A 404 68.44 -5.80 -87.79
C LYS A 404 68.09 -7.10 -87.07
N TRP A 405 66.90 -7.32 -86.52
CA TRP A 405 65.66 -6.52 -86.36
C TRP A 405 65.06 -6.88 -85.00
#